data_AF-A0A4Y7RXB0-F1
#
_entry.id   AF-A0A4Y7RXB0-F1
#
_cell.length_a   1.000
_cell.length_b   1.000
_cell.length_c   1.000
_cell.angle_alpha   90.00
_cell.angle_beta   90.00
_cell.angle_gamma   90.00
#
_symmetry.space_group_name_H-M   'P 1'
#
loop_
_entity.id
_entity.type
_entity.pdbx_description
1 polymer ?
#
loop_
_entity_poly.entity_id
_entity_poly.type
_entity_poly.pdbx_seq_one_letter_code
_entity_poly.pdbx_strand_id
1 'polypeptide(L)'
;MKLAALLTAALIAISGLTGCSSSSGTASTAVVTTAAAAELAAIEVQYSSEDLDSTWDSSSATAVTLQGNSIATAGAGAAAKGSILTISDSGTYVLSGTLADGQIVVDAGKDDVVRLVLNGASINCPDGPAIYAKQAQKTIVVLAQGSSNTVRDGAAYTLAGGEDDPDAAIFSQDDLTINGAGSFVGQLAMPT
;
A
#
# COMPACT_ATOMS: atom_id res chain seq x y z
N MET A 1 -11.84 55.69 40.59
CA MET A 1 -11.21 55.52 41.92
C MET A 1 -12.14 54.70 42.78
N LYS A 2 -11.57 53.75 43.54
CA LYS A 2 -12.20 52.88 44.55
C LYS A 2 -12.99 51.71 43.97
N LEU A 3 -12.82 50.48 44.43
CA LEU A 3 -11.90 49.80 45.35
C LEU A 3 -12.21 48.31 45.06
N ALA A 4 -11.26 47.49 44.62
CA ALA A 4 -10.61 46.44 45.41
C ALA A 4 -11.47 45.72 46.48
N ALA A 5 -11.25 44.39 46.53
CA ALA A 5 -11.36 43.51 47.71
C ALA A 5 -12.78 43.06 48.11
N LEU A 6 -13.02 41.87 48.66
CA LEU A 6 -12.31 40.59 48.84
C LEU A 6 -13.34 39.74 49.64
N LEU A 7 -13.29 38.41 49.51
CA LEU A 7 -13.56 37.46 50.61
C LEU A 7 -14.97 37.45 51.27
N THR A 8 -15.75 36.37 51.09
CA THR A 8 -16.18 35.47 52.18
C THR A 8 -17.05 34.31 51.70
N ALA A 9 -16.90 33.20 52.41
CA ALA A 9 -17.46 31.88 52.17
C ALA A 9 -18.99 31.80 52.24
N ALA A 10 -19.58 30.86 51.49
CA ALA A 10 -20.87 30.29 51.82
C ALA A 10 -20.94 28.82 51.38
N LEU A 11 -20.95 27.94 52.37
CA LEU A 11 -21.36 26.54 52.28
C LEU A 11 -22.85 26.52 51.95
N ILE A 12 -23.26 26.02 50.78
CA ILE A 12 -24.65 25.65 50.52
C ILE A 12 -24.64 24.24 49.93
N ALA A 13 -25.03 23.28 50.77
CA ALA A 13 -25.44 21.96 50.35
C ALA A 13 -26.79 22.07 49.64
N ILE A 14 -26.86 21.64 48.38
CA ILE A 14 -28.12 21.35 47.69
C ILE A 14 -28.17 19.85 47.43
N SER A 15 -29.12 19.24 48.12
CA SER A 15 -29.56 17.87 47.96
C SER A 15 -30.20 17.66 46.60
N GLY A 16 -29.92 16.51 45.99
CA GLY A 16 -30.88 15.79 45.17
C GLY A 16 -30.49 15.62 43.70
N LEU A 17 -29.88 14.49 43.37
CA LEU A 17 -30.23 13.74 42.16
C LEU A 17 -30.31 12.25 42.56
N THR A 18 -31.54 11.78 42.75
CA THR A 18 -31.89 10.37 42.70
C THR A 18 -31.67 9.85 41.29
N GLY A 19 -30.66 9.02 41.11
CA GLY A 19 -30.42 8.25 39.89
C GLY A 19 -29.74 6.94 40.26
N CYS A 20 -30.53 5.92 40.59
CA CYS A 20 -30.06 4.56 40.78
C CYS A 20 -30.20 3.82 39.46
N SER A 21 -29.09 3.31 38.91
CA SER A 21 -29.06 2.12 38.06
C SER A 21 -27.62 1.60 37.95
N SER A 22 -27.43 0.41 38.52
CA SER A 22 -26.46 -0.64 38.14
C SER A 22 -24.96 -0.47 38.51
N SER A 23 -24.66 -1.10 39.64
CA SER A 23 -23.42 -1.71 40.15
C SER A 23 -22.16 -1.86 39.27
N SER A 24 -21.05 -1.58 39.96
CA SER A 24 -19.73 -2.25 40.00
C SER A 24 -18.69 -1.95 38.91
N GLY A 25 -17.72 -1.11 39.28
CA GLY A 25 -16.44 -0.90 38.59
C GLY A 25 -15.64 0.27 39.16
N THR A 26 -15.10 0.13 40.38
CA THR A 26 -14.13 1.07 40.95
C THR A 26 -12.76 0.90 40.28
N ALA A 27 -12.21 1.95 39.68
CA ALA A 27 -10.77 2.15 39.57
C ALA A 27 -10.44 3.63 39.34
N SER A 28 -9.55 4.16 40.18
CA SER A 28 -9.08 5.54 40.25
C SER A 28 -8.60 6.11 38.91
N THR A 29 -9.01 7.34 38.63
CA THR A 29 -8.29 8.28 37.77
C THR A 29 -6.96 8.64 38.43
N ALA A 30 -5.90 7.89 38.14
CA ALA A 30 -4.54 8.27 38.47
C ALA A 30 -4.05 9.25 37.40
N VAL A 31 -3.89 10.51 37.79
CA VAL A 31 -3.13 11.51 37.04
C VAL A 31 -1.69 11.03 36.99
N VAL A 32 -1.27 10.51 35.83
CA VAL A 32 0.14 10.19 35.58
C VAL A 32 0.84 11.49 35.21
N THR A 33 1.59 12.03 36.17
CA THR A 33 2.58 13.07 35.96
C THR A 33 3.55 12.63 34.87
N THR A 34 3.74 13.51 33.90
CA THR A 34 4.72 13.49 32.81
C THR A 34 6.09 12.97 33.26
N ALA A 35 6.47 11.79 32.76
CA ALA A 35 7.81 11.24 32.85
C ALA A 35 8.40 11.12 31.43
N ALA A 36 9.47 11.90 31.19
CA ALA A 36 10.46 11.80 30.12
C ALA A 36 9.95 11.38 28.73
N ALA A 37 9.59 12.35 27.90
CA ALA A 37 9.60 12.17 26.45
C ALA A 37 11.06 11.98 26.02
N ALA A 38 11.45 10.73 25.75
CA ALA A 38 12.59 10.49 24.88
C ALA A 38 12.26 11.15 23.54
N GLU A 39 13.09 12.09 23.11
CA GLU A 39 12.99 12.69 21.79
C GLU A 39 13.26 11.58 20.78
N LEU A 40 12.19 10.97 20.25
CA LEU A 40 12.29 10.12 19.08
C LEU A 40 12.87 11.02 17.99
N ALA A 41 14.15 10.82 17.66
CA ALA A 41 14.77 11.47 16.52
C ALA A 41 13.84 11.25 15.32
N ALA A 42 13.37 12.35 14.72
CA ALA A 42 12.51 12.26 13.56
C ALA A 42 13.24 11.44 12.50
N ILE A 43 12.63 10.34 12.06
CA ILE A 43 13.12 9.59 10.92
C ILE A 43 12.92 10.50 9.71
N GLU A 44 14.00 11.12 9.22
CA GLU A 44 13.96 11.88 7.97
C GLU A 44 13.93 10.91 6.79
N VAL A 45 12.75 10.74 6.20
CA VAL A 45 12.59 9.98 4.96
C VAL A 45 12.83 10.92 3.78
N GLN A 46 13.80 10.58 2.94
CA GLN A 46 14.07 11.30 1.69
C GLN A 46 13.43 10.54 0.53
N TYR A 47 12.65 11.26 -0.27
CA TYR A 47 12.06 10.76 -1.51
C TYR A 47 12.80 11.35 -2.70
N SER A 48 13.06 10.55 -3.72
CA SER A 48 13.51 11.05 -5.02
C SER A 48 12.36 11.76 -5.75
N SER A 49 12.69 12.55 -6.77
CA SER A 49 11.66 13.18 -7.61
C SER A 49 10.76 12.16 -8.30
N GLU A 50 11.31 11.00 -8.65
CA GLU A 50 10.58 9.92 -9.32
C GLU A 50 9.56 9.25 -8.39
N ASP A 51 9.85 9.19 -7.08
CA ASP A 51 8.95 8.58 -6.09
C ASP A 51 7.67 9.44 -5.91
N LEU A 52 7.81 10.75 -6.07
CA LEU A 52 6.72 11.71 -5.97
C LEU A 52 5.98 11.91 -7.29
N ASP A 53 6.60 11.54 -8.41
CA ASP A 53 6.00 11.63 -9.72
C ASP A 53 5.04 10.47 -9.97
N SER A 54 3.74 10.77 -9.88
CA SER A 54 2.65 9.86 -10.23
C SER A 54 2.03 10.17 -11.60
N THR A 55 2.67 11.06 -12.38
CA THR A 55 2.18 11.41 -13.70
C THR A 55 2.53 10.34 -14.72
N TRP A 56 1.68 10.21 -15.73
CA TRP A 56 1.87 9.28 -16.84
C TRP A 56 1.03 9.75 -18.03
N ASP A 57 1.45 9.35 -19.23
CA ASP A 57 0.75 9.66 -20.47
C ASP A 57 0.33 8.37 -21.17
N SER A 58 -0.98 8.17 -21.28
CA SER A 58 -1.57 7.01 -21.95
C SER A 58 -1.16 6.86 -23.42
N SER A 59 -0.80 7.95 -24.10
CA SER A 59 -0.53 7.95 -25.54
C SER A 59 0.86 7.41 -25.89
N SER A 60 1.80 7.48 -24.95
CA SER A 60 3.17 7.00 -25.07
C SER A 60 3.43 5.69 -24.30
N ALA A 61 2.45 5.24 -23.51
CA ALA A 61 2.55 4.02 -22.72
C ALA A 61 2.18 2.76 -23.51
N THR A 62 2.75 1.63 -23.09
CA THR A 62 2.31 0.31 -23.54
C THR A 62 1.04 -0.09 -22.79
N ALA A 63 -0.04 -0.33 -23.53
CA ALA A 63 -1.31 -0.77 -22.93
C ALA A 63 -1.30 -2.29 -22.69
N VAL A 64 -1.72 -2.70 -21.51
CA VAL A 64 -1.82 -4.10 -21.08
C VAL A 64 -3.25 -4.38 -20.63
N THR A 65 -3.94 -5.27 -21.33
CA THR A 65 -5.32 -5.68 -21.00
C THR A 65 -5.31 -7.11 -20.47
N LEU A 66 -5.76 -7.25 -19.21
CA LEU A 66 -5.88 -8.51 -18.49
C LEU A 66 -7.27 -9.11 -18.74
N GLN A 67 -7.32 -10.32 -19.32
CA GLN A 67 -8.54 -10.93 -19.87
C GLN A 67 -8.84 -12.29 -19.23
N GLY A 68 -8.82 -12.35 -17.91
CA GLY A 68 -9.03 -13.55 -17.10
C GLY A 68 -7.79 -14.45 -17.09
N ASN A 69 -7.58 -15.19 -18.17
CA ASN A 69 -6.51 -16.20 -18.31
C ASN A 69 -5.57 -15.90 -19.49
N SER A 70 -5.64 -14.70 -20.04
CA SER A 70 -4.76 -14.23 -21.10
C SER A 70 -4.47 -12.75 -20.94
N ILE A 71 -3.42 -12.28 -21.60
CA ILE A 71 -2.98 -10.89 -21.58
C ILE A 71 -2.79 -10.41 -23.02
N ALA A 72 -3.32 -9.22 -23.32
CA ALA A 72 -3.06 -8.53 -24.57
C ALA A 72 -2.18 -7.31 -24.33
N THR A 73 -1.22 -7.08 -25.22
CA THR A 73 -0.28 -5.96 -25.16
C THR A 73 -0.36 -5.13 -26.44
N ALA A 74 -0.42 -3.81 -26.30
CA ALA A 74 -0.31 -2.87 -27.41
C ALA A 74 0.79 -1.85 -27.11
N GLY A 75 1.95 -2.04 -27.73
CA GLY A 75 3.17 -1.28 -27.48
C GLY A 75 4.41 -2.18 -27.54
N ALA A 76 5.55 -1.67 -27.08
CA ALA A 76 6.81 -2.39 -26.99
C ALA A 76 7.21 -2.63 -25.53
N GLY A 77 8.31 -3.36 -25.31
CA GLY A 77 8.91 -3.56 -23.98
C GLY A 77 8.24 -4.61 -23.09
N ALA A 78 7.09 -5.14 -23.49
CA ALA A 78 6.42 -6.22 -22.79
C ALA A 78 5.98 -7.35 -23.74
N ALA A 79 6.08 -8.59 -23.25
CA ALA A 79 5.64 -9.78 -23.95
C ALA A 79 4.70 -10.60 -23.06
N ALA A 80 3.55 -10.99 -23.61
CA ALA A 80 2.61 -11.89 -22.96
C ALA A 80 2.83 -13.33 -23.44
N LYS A 81 2.96 -14.27 -22.50
CA LYS A 81 2.96 -15.73 -22.76
C LYS A 81 1.90 -16.38 -21.89
N GLY A 82 0.72 -16.61 -22.46
CA GLY A 82 -0.44 -17.09 -21.71
C GLY A 82 -0.91 -16.02 -20.71
N SER A 83 -0.92 -16.35 -19.42
CA SER A 83 -1.27 -15.46 -18.32
C SER A 83 -0.05 -14.82 -17.62
N ILE A 84 1.14 -14.95 -18.19
CA ILE A 84 2.35 -14.30 -17.67
C ILE A 84 2.72 -13.12 -18.58
N LEU A 85 2.85 -11.93 -18.00
CA LEU A 85 3.44 -10.77 -18.66
C LEU A 85 4.90 -10.64 -18.24
N THR A 86 5.82 -10.50 -19.18
CA THR A 86 7.21 -10.16 -18.91
C THR A 86 7.52 -8.79 -19.50
N ILE A 87 7.96 -7.87 -18.66
CA ILE A 87 8.41 -6.52 -19.01
C ILE A 87 9.93 -6.51 -18.98
N SER A 88 10.56 -6.15 -20.10
CA SER A 88 12.02 -6.24 -20.28
C SER A 88 12.69 -4.92 -20.63
N ASP A 89 11.92 -3.87 -20.95
CA ASP A 89 12.46 -2.55 -21.27
C ASP A 89 11.95 -1.49 -20.26
N SER A 90 12.74 -0.44 -20.04
CA SER A 90 12.24 0.76 -19.35
C SER A 90 11.03 1.36 -20.07
N GLY A 91 10.12 1.97 -19.30
CA GLY A 91 8.93 2.58 -19.86
C GLY A 91 7.72 2.56 -18.94
N THR A 92 6.58 2.99 -19.48
CA THR A 92 5.30 3.02 -18.78
C THR A 92 4.36 1.97 -19.35
N TYR A 93 3.77 1.17 -18.46
CA TYR A 93 2.88 0.08 -18.78
C TYR A 93 1.56 0.29 -18.05
N VAL A 94 0.46 0.44 -18.80
CA VAL A 94 -0.87 0.70 -18.22
C VAL A 94 -1.67 -0.59 -18.18
N LEU A 95 -1.87 -1.12 -16.98
CA LEU A 95 -2.56 -2.37 -16.72
C LEU A 95 -4.03 -2.12 -16.38
N SER A 96 -4.93 -2.86 -17.02
CA SER A 96 -6.37 -2.78 -16.78
C SER A 96 -7.05 -4.13 -16.97
N GLY A 97 -8.19 -4.34 -16.30
CA GLY A 97 -8.94 -5.60 -16.37
C GLY A 97 -8.59 -6.58 -15.27
N THR A 98 -8.83 -7.87 -15.49
CA THR A 98 -8.65 -8.91 -14.47
C THR A 98 -7.75 -10.03 -14.98
N LEU A 99 -6.78 -10.45 -14.18
CA LEU A 99 -5.99 -11.66 -14.35
C LEU A 99 -6.31 -12.59 -13.17
N ALA A 100 -7.04 -13.66 -13.45
CA ALA A 100 -7.55 -14.58 -12.42
C ALA A 100 -6.48 -15.57 -11.95
N ASP A 101 -5.55 -15.91 -12.81
CA ASP A 101 -4.45 -16.84 -12.53
C ASP A 101 -3.27 -16.48 -13.45
N GLY A 102 -2.40 -15.61 -12.95
CA GLY A 102 -1.25 -15.16 -13.70
C GLY A 102 -0.38 -14.17 -12.95
N GLN A 103 0.71 -13.76 -13.58
CA GLN A 103 1.77 -12.99 -12.94
C GLN A 103 2.28 -11.88 -13.87
N ILE A 104 2.61 -10.74 -13.26
CA ILE A 104 3.32 -9.65 -13.91
C ILE A 104 4.78 -9.70 -13.46
N VAL A 105 5.71 -9.90 -14.40
CA VAL A 105 7.15 -9.98 -14.13
C VAL A 105 7.85 -8.76 -14.72
N VAL A 106 8.61 -8.05 -13.90
CA VAL A 106 9.56 -7.01 -14.35
C VAL A 106 10.96 -7.60 -14.31
N ASP A 107 11.55 -7.81 -15.49
CA ASP A 107 12.90 -8.35 -15.69
C ASP A 107 13.60 -7.49 -16.75
N ALA A 108 13.81 -6.22 -16.40
CA ALA A 108 14.40 -5.19 -17.24
C ALA A 108 15.90 -5.01 -16.94
N GLY A 109 16.55 -4.05 -17.61
CA GLY A 109 17.93 -3.70 -17.29
C GLY A 109 18.08 -3.15 -15.87
N LYS A 110 19.24 -3.40 -15.25
CA LYS A 110 19.55 -2.91 -13.88
C LYS A 110 19.56 -1.38 -13.74
N ASP A 111 19.65 -0.66 -14.86
CA ASP A 111 19.64 0.81 -14.92
C ASP A 111 18.30 1.33 -15.52
N ASP A 112 17.31 0.44 -15.72
CA ASP A 112 16.00 0.79 -16.28
C ASP A 112 14.97 1.13 -15.19
N VAL A 113 14.21 2.19 -15.41
CA VAL A 113 13.03 2.53 -14.60
C VAL A 113 11.77 2.03 -15.28
N VAL A 114 10.98 1.22 -14.56
CA VAL A 114 9.73 0.63 -15.06
C VAL A 114 8.56 1.17 -14.25
N ARG A 115 7.59 1.77 -14.95
CA ARG A 115 6.38 2.32 -14.35
C ARG A 115 5.16 1.45 -14.66
N LEU A 116 4.58 0.84 -13.64
CA LEU A 116 3.35 0.05 -13.71
C LEU A 116 2.17 0.92 -13.28
N VAL A 117 1.35 1.38 -14.22
CA VAL A 117 0.13 2.12 -13.92
C VAL A 117 -1.01 1.13 -13.75
N LEU A 118 -1.49 0.95 -12.51
CA LEU A 118 -2.67 0.15 -12.21
C LEU A 118 -3.91 1.02 -12.41
N ASN A 119 -4.67 0.74 -13.48
CA ASN A 119 -5.84 1.48 -13.88
C ASN A 119 -7.07 0.57 -13.93
N GLY A 120 -7.54 0.15 -12.76
CA GLY A 120 -8.63 -0.81 -12.64
C GLY A 120 -8.14 -2.24 -12.88
N ALA A 121 -6.94 -2.55 -12.39
CA ALA A 121 -6.32 -3.86 -12.52
C ALA A 121 -6.60 -4.74 -11.30
N SER A 122 -7.06 -5.97 -11.54
CA SER A 122 -7.18 -7.02 -10.53
C SER A 122 -6.29 -8.19 -10.93
N ILE A 123 -5.29 -8.52 -10.11
CA ILE A 123 -4.26 -9.51 -10.43
C ILE A 123 -4.22 -10.53 -9.31
N ASN A 124 -4.41 -11.80 -9.67
CA ASN A 124 -4.34 -12.94 -8.76
C ASN A 124 -3.33 -13.96 -9.29
N CYS A 125 -2.34 -14.31 -8.46
CA CYS A 125 -1.37 -15.37 -8.74
C CYS A 125 -1.45 -16.42 -7.62
N PRO A 126 -2.06 -17.60 -7.85
CA PRO A 126 -2.22 -18.63 -6.82
C PRO A 126 -0.92 -19.32 -6.38
N ASP A 127 0.15 -19.22 -7.18
CA ASP A 127 1.38 -19.99 -6.99
C ASP A 127 2.59 -19.10 -6.60
N GLY A 128 2.37 -17.80 -6.39
CA GLY A 128 3.44 -16.87 -6.05
C GLY A 128 3.00 -15.38 -6.02
N PRO A 129 3.95 -14.44 -6.20
CA PRO A 129 3.64 -13.01 -6.20
C PRO A 129 2.84 -12.66 -7.45
N ALA A 130 1.82 -11.82 -7.32
CA ALA A 130 1.07 -11.32 -8.47
C ALA A 130 1.87 -10.30 -9.29
N ILE A 131 2.71 -9.51 -8.62
CA ILE A 131 3.71 -8.64 -9.28
C ILE A 131 5.09 -9.03 -8.74
N TYR A 132 5.96 -9.48 -9.63
CA TYR A 132 7.33 -9.84 -9.34
C TYR A 132 8.31 -8.92 -10.06
N ALA A 133 8.87 -7.96 -9.34
CA ALA A 133 9.97 -7.14 -9.82
C ALA A 133 11.30 -7.86 -9.58
N LYS A 134 11.69 -8.67 -10.57
CA LYS A 134 12.90 -9.48 -10.52
C LYS A 134 14.15 -8.62 -10.72
N GLN A 135 14.14 -7.74 -11.72
CA GLN A 135 15.26 -6.82 -11.96
C GLN A 135 14.78 -5.52 -12.60
N ALA A 136 15.20 -4.39 -12.02
CA ALA A 136 15.13 -3.05 -12.59
C ALA A 136 16.02 -2.10 -11.76
N GLN A 137 16.31 -0.89 -12.23
CA GLN A 137 16.81 0.14 -11.32
C GLN A 137 15.77 0.46 -10.25
N LYS A 138 14.52 0.64 -10.71
CA LYS A 138 13.38 0.96 -9.87
C LYS A 138 12.08 0.57 -10.56
N THR A 139 11.19 -0.07 -9.79
CA THR A 139 9.80 -0.29 -10.20
C THR A 139 8.90 0.74 -9.51
N ILE A 140 8.10 1.47 -10.28
CA ILE A 140 7.16 2.47 -9.77
C ILE A 140 5.73 2.02 -10.09
N VAL A 141 4.99 1.63 -9.07
CA VAL A 141 3.57 1.29 -9.17
C VAL A 141 2.74 2.56 -8.95
N VAL A 142 2.07 3.01 -10.00
CA VAL A 142 1.19 4.19 -9.95
C VAL A 142 -0.26 3.72 -9.88
N LEU A 143 -0.97 4.12 -8.84
CA LEU A 143 -2.41 3.91 -8.69
C LEU A 143 -3.14 5.02 -9.44
N ALA A 144 -3.71 4.70 -10.60
CA ALA A 144 -4.39 5.69 -11.45
C ALA A 144 -5.55 6.34 -10.69
N GLN A 145 -5.73 7.64 -10.85
CA GLN A 145 -6.77 8.38 -10.15
C GLN A 145 -8.17 7.81 -10.42
N GLY A 146 -8.97 7.61 -9.37
CA GLY A 146 -10.33 7.09 -9.48
C GLY A 146 -10.42 5.59 -9.79
N SER A 147 -9.29 4.89 -9.88
CA SER A 147 -9.27 3.44 -10.08
C SER A 147 -9.35 2.65 -8.76
N SER A 148 -9.78 1.39 -8.86
CA SER A 148 -9.72 0.42 -7.78
C SER A 148 -8.89 -0.77 -8.26
N ASN A 149 -7.81 -1.06 -7.54
CA ASN A 149 -6.85 -2.09 -7.93
C ASN A 149 -6.73 -3.15 -6.84
N THR A 150 -6.53 -4.40 -7.22
CA THR A 150 -6.33 -5.52 -6.30
C THR A 150 -5.17 -6.37 -6.76
N VAL A 151 -4.28 -6.70 -5.83
CA VAL A 151 -3.14 -7.58 -6.07
C VAL A 151 -3.16 -8.66 -4.99
N ARG A 152 -3.24 -9.91 -5.42
CA ARG A 152 -3.42 -11.08 -4.56
C ARG A 152 -2.44 -12.18 -4.91
N ASP A 153 -1.79 -12.74 -3.90
CA ASP A 153 -0.90 -13.89 -4.03
C ASP A 153 -1.56 -15.22 -3.68
N GLY A 154 -0.74 -16.26 -3.74
CA GLY A 154 -1.02 -17.62 -3.38
C GLY A 154 -0.83 -17.91 -1.90
N ALA A 155 -1.55 -18.90 -1.37
CA ALA A 155 -1.38 -19.33 0.03
C ALA A 155 -0.06 -20.08 0.25
N ALA A 156 0.55 -20.56 -0.84
CA ALA A 156 1.83 -21.24 -0.87
C ALA A 156 2.56 -20.85 -2.15
N TYR A 157 3.86 -20.62 -2.04
CA TYR A 157 4.69 -20.19 -3.15
C TYR A 157 5.50 -21.39 -3.65
N THR A 158 5.57 -21.54 -4.98
CA THR A 158 6.44 -22.55 -5.57
C THR A 158 7.86 -21.99 -5.65
N LEU A 159 8.63 -22.16 -4.57
CA LEU A 159 10.00 -21.67 -4.47
C LEU A 159 11.01 -22.66 -5.05
N ALA A 160 12.11 -22.15 -5.60
CA ALA A 160 13.26 -23.00 -5.89
C ALA A 160 13.83 -23.55 -4.57
N GLY A 161 14.30 -24.80 -4.58
CA GLY A 161 14.67 -25.48 -3.34
C GLY A 161 15.77 -24.74 -2.57
N GLY A 162 15.42 -24.24 -1.37
CA GLY A 162 16.33 -23.53 -0.46
C GLY A 162 16.24 -22.00 -0.50
N GLU A 163 15.35 -21.44 -1.32
CA GLU A 163 15.03 -20.01 -1.32
C GLU A 163 13.83 -19.74 -0.39
N ASP A 164 13.87 -18.62 0.33
CA ASP A 164 12.74 -18.12 1.13
C ASP A 164 11.93 -17.05 0.37
N ASP A 165 12.44 -16.57 -0.77
CA ASP A 165 11.83 -15.56 -1.63
C ASP A 165 11.30 -16.16 -2.94
N PRO A 166 10.25 -15.58 -3.56
CA PRO A 166 9.46 -14.43 -3.10
C PRO A 166 8.42 -14.78 -2.00
N ASP A 167 7.99 -13.81 -1.19
CA ASP A 167 7.08 -14.01 -0.05
C ASP A 167 5.93 -12.98 0.10
N ALA A 168 5.69 -12.15 -0.93
CA ALA A 168 4.70 -11.06 -0.90
C ALA A 168 3.90 -10.90 -2.20
N ALA A 169 2.67 -10.40 -2.11
CA ALA A 169 1.82 -10.16 -3.29
C ALA A 169 2.42 -9.20 -4.33
N ILE A 170 3.22 -8.24 -3.87
CA ILE A 170 4.16 -7.48 -4.69
C ILE A 170 5.53 -7.73 -4.10
N PHE A 171 6.39 -8.45 -4.83
CA PHE A 171 7.75 -8.74 -4.41
C PHE A 171 8.73 -8.05 -5.36
N SER A 172 9.74 -7.36 -4.81
CA SER A 172 10.77 -6.66 -5.57
C SER A 172 12.13 -6.97 -5.00
N GLN A 173 13.08 -7.33 -5.87
CA GLN A 173 14.49 -7.51 -5.49
C GLN A 173 15.27 -6.18 -5.50
N ASP A 174 14.74 -5.17 -6.20
CA ASP A 174 15.31 -3.82 -6.30
C ASP A 174 14.33 -2.78 -5.72
N ASP A 175 14.63 -1.49 -5.91
CA ASP A 175 13.82 -0.38 -5.40
C ASP A 175 12.38 -0.43 -5.92
N LEU A 176 11.42 -0.29 -5.01
CA LEU A 176 9.99 -0.24 -5.30
C LEU A 176 9.38 1.03 -4.72
N THR A 177 8.56 1.72 -5.53
CA THR A 177 7.68 2.78 -5.07
C THR A 177 6.24 2.45 -5.42
N ILE A 178 5.32 2.79 -4.52
CA ILE A 178 3.88 2.82 -4.79
C ILE A 178 3.38 4.23 -4.55
N ASN A 179 2.77 4.86 -5.55
CA ASN A 179 2.26 6.23 -5.47
C ASN A 179 0.95 6.40 -6.26
N GLY A 180 0.46 7.63 -6.37
CA GLY A 180 -0.79 7.96 -7.05
C GLY A 180 -1.99 8.08 -6.12
N ALA A 181 -3.17 8.28 -6.71
CA ALA A 181 -4.40 8.65 -6.00
C ALA A 181 -5.53 7.60 -6.13
N GLY A 182 -5.25 6.46 -6.77
CA GLY A 182 -6.17 5.33 -6.85
C GLY A 182 -6.24 4.53 -5.55
N SER A 183 -7.23 3.63 -5.48
CA SER A 183 -7.35 2.67 -4.38
C SER A 183 -6.52 1.42 -4.66
N PHE A 184 -5.93 0.85 -3.61
CA PHE A 184 -5.14 -0.38 -3.65
C PHE A 184 -5.50 -1.29 -2.49
N VAL A 185 -5.70 -2.57 -2.82
CA VAL A 185 -5.87 -3.63 -1.82
C VAL A 185 -4.88 -4.76 -2.14
N GLY A 186 -3.87 -4.90 -1.29
CA GLY A 186 -3.06 -6.12 -1.22
C GLY A 186 -3.79 -7.19 -0.42
N GLN A 187 -3.96 -8.39 -0.97
CA GLN A 187 -4.58 -9.50 -0.26
C GLN A 187 -3.61 -10.67 -0.19
N LEU A 188 -3.25 -11.04 1.04
CA LEU A 188 -2.48 -12.25 1.30
C LEU A 188 -3.43 -13.44 1.36
N ALA A 189 -3.12 -14.50 0.63
CA ALA A 189 -3.83 -15.76 0.79
C ALA A 189 -3.36 -16.45 2.08
N MET A 190 -4.31 -16.77 2.96
CA MET A 190 -4.03 -17.49 4.20
C MET A 190 -4.01 -18.99 3.90
N PRO A 191 -3.05 -19.76 4.46
CA PRO A 191 -3.11 -21.22 4.40
C PRO A 191 -4.38 -21.71 5.11
N THR A 192 -5.14 -22.59 4.43
CA THR A 192 -6.35 -23.24 4.97
C THR A 192 -6.03 -24.38 5.93
#